data_AF-A0A924SN85-F1
#
_entry.id   AF-A0A924SN85-F1
#
_cell.length_a   1.000
_cell.length_b   1.000
_cell.length_c   1.000
_cell.angle_alpha   90.00
_cell.angle_beta   90.00
_cell.angle_gamma   90.00
#
_symmetry.space_group_name_H-M   'P 1'
#
loop_
_entity.id
_entity.type
_entity.pdbx_description
1 polymer ?
#
loop_
_entity_poly.entity_id
_entity_poly.type
_entity_poly.pdbx_seq_one_letter_code
_entity_poly.pdbx_strand_id
1 'polypeptide(L)'
;SRERVEAKTWEALADGVSDAGILARMESVWVERLVEQRSQAWIDRQMGKVDASLKAMARGLAEKPYCSGIHLSLSDISVGCALGWLDFRFPDLPWRIRHPNLAKLQDKLMQRQSFIDTKPV
;
A
#
# COMPACT_ATOMS: atom_id res chain seq x y z
N SER A 1 18.36 -16.88 -3.32
CA SER A 1 18.20 -17.33 -1.92
C SER A 1 16.75 -17.12 -1.50
N ARG A 2 16.29 -17.83 -0.47
CA ARG A 2 14.91 -17.73 0.05
C ARG A 2 14.53 -16.30 0.46
N GLU A 3 15.46 -15.57 1.09
CA GLU A 3 15.27 -14.18 1.51
C GLU A 3 14.97 -13.22 0.34
N ARG A 4 15.66 -13.38 -0.80
CA ARG A 4 15.40 -12.54 -1.99
C ARG A 4 14.01 -12.77 -2.55
N VAL A 5 13.54 -14.03 -2.56
CA VAL A 5 12.19 -14.38 -3.05
C VAL A 5 11.13 -13.81 -2.12
N GLU A 6 11.33 -13.89 -0.80
CA GLU A 6 10.44 -13.29 0.18
C GLU A 6 10.36 -11.77 -0.01
N ALA A 7 11.51 -11.09 -0.16
CA ALA A 7 11.52 -9.65 -0.40
C ALA A 7 10.80 -9.24 -1.68
N LYS A 8 11.00 -9.99 -2.78
CA LYS A 8 10.29 -9.76 -4.05
C LYS A 8 8.79 -10.04 -3.97
N THR A 9 8.37 -10.96 -3.10
CA THR A 9 6.95 -11.23 -2.87
C THR A 9 6.29 -10.06 -2.13
N TRP A 10 6.97 -9.48 -1.13
CA TRP A 10 6.50 -8.28 -0.44
C TRP A 10 6.43 -7.06 -1.36
N GLU A 11 7.46 -6.83 -2.16
CA GLU A 11 7.47 -5.77 -3.17
C GLU A 11 6.30 -5.94 -4.14
N ALA A 12 6.08 -7.14 -4.68
CA ALA A 12 4.97 -7.40 -5.60
C ALA A 12 3.58 -7.16 -4.97
N LEU A 13 3.40 -7.45 -3.67
CA LEU A 13 2.18 -7.12 -2.96
C LEU A 13 1.99 -5.59 -2.84
N ALA A 14 3.07 -4.85 -2.56
CA ALA A 14 3.06 -3.40 -2.43
C ALA A 14 2.79 -2.68 -3.75
N ASP A 15 3.42 -3.16 -4.82
CA ASP A 15 3.15 -2.68 -6.18
C ASP A 15 1.69 -2.97 -6.54
N GLY A 16 1.18 -4.16 -6.22
CA GLY A 16 -0.22 -4.51 -6.46
C GLY A 16 -1.24 -3.63 -5.73
N VAL A 17 -0.91 -3.11 -4.53
CA VAL A 17 -1.73 -2.09 -3.84
C VAL A 17 -1.75 -0.80 -4.64
N SER A 18 -0.58 -0.32 -5.04
CA SER A 18 -0.43 0.95 -5.75
C SER A 18 -1.09 0.89 -7.13
N ASP A 19 -0.86 -0.18 -7.90
CA ASP A 19 -1.45 -0.39 -9.22
C ASP A 19 -2.98 -0.42 -9.17
N ALA A 20 -3.55 -1.22 -8.25
CA ALA A 20 -4.99 -1.30 -8.10
C ALA A 20 -5.57 0.05 -7.65
N GLY A 21 -4.94 0.71 -6.69
CA GLY A 21 -5.35 2.05 -6.25
C GLY A 21 -5.29 3.08 -7.37
N ILE A 22 -4.24 3.08 -8.20
CA ILE A 22 -4.10 4.01 -9.34
C ILE A 22 -5.24 3.76 -10.33
N LEU A 23 -5.54 2.51 -10.66
CA LEU A 23 -6.64 2.18 -11.57
C LEU A 23 -8.00 2.63 -11.01
N ALA A 24 -8.26 2.42 -9.73
CA ALA A 24 -9.48 2.89 -9.07
C ALA A 24 -9.58 4.42 -9.11
N ARG A 25 -8.47 5.10 -8.80
CA ARG A 25 -8.42 6.57 -8.76
C ARG A 25 -8.56 7.18 -10.14
N MET A 26 -7.88 6.66 -11.15
CA MET A 26 -7.98 7.21 -12.51
C MET A 26 -9.40 7.06 -13.07
N GLU A 27 -10.09 5.95 -12.76
CA GLU A 27 -11.50 5.81 -13.12
C GLU A 27 -12.39 6.90 -12.47
N SER A 28 -12.06 7.36 -11.26
CA SER A 28 -12.86 8.33 -10.52
C SER A 28 -12.48 9.80 -10.75
N VAL A 29 -11.22 10.11 -11.09
CA VAL A 29 -10.74 11.50 -11.18
C VAL A 29 -10.24 11.92 -12.57
N TRP A 30 -10.12 11.00 -13.52
CA TRP A 30 -9.66 11.35 -14.86
C TRP A 30 -10.66 12.26 -15.57
N VAL A 31 -10.22 13.46 -15.91
CA VAL A 31 -11.05 14.55 -16.42
C VAL A 31 -11.67 14.28 -17.78
N GLU A 32 -11.04 13.43 -18.60
CA GLU A 32 -11.54 13.07 -19.93
C GLU A 32 -12.63 11.99 -19.88
N ARG A 33 -12.88 11.38 -18.71
CA ARG A 33 -13.94 10.39 -18.52
C ARG A 33 -15.17 11.03 -17.86
N LEU A 34 -16.24 11.16 -18.65
CA LEU A 34 -17.53 11.67 -18.19
C LEU A 34 -18.09 10.76 -17.09
N VAL A 35 -18.93 11.31 -16.22
CA VAL A 35 -19.44 10.60 -15.03
C VAL A 35 -20.18 9.32 -15.43
N GLU A 36 -20.97 9.38 -16.49
CA GLU A 36 -21.72 8.27 -17.08
C GLU A 36 -20.83 7.19 -17.73
N GLN A 37 -19.57 7.50 -18.05
CA GLN A 37 -18.60 6.54 -18.60
C GLN A 37 -17.82 5.82 -17.50
N ARG A 38 -17.99 6.21 -16.23
CA ARG A 38 -17.28 5.62 -15.10
C ARG A 38 -17.95 4.33 -14.68
N SER A 39 -17.14 3.31 -14.44
CA SER A 39 -17.61 2.02 -13.96
C SER A 39 -17.38 1.87 -12.46
N GLN A 40 -18.44 2.00 -11.66
CA GLN A 40 -18.35 1.75 -10.22
C GLN A 40 -17.92 0.30 -9.93
N ALA A 41 -18.43 -0.67 -10.70
CA ALA A 41 -18.02 -2.07 -10.58
C ALA A 41 -16.51 -2.27 -10.81
N TRP A 42 -15.90 -1.47 -11.70
CA TRP A 42 -14.44 -1.50 -11.89
C TRP A 42 -13.70 -0.93 -10.67
N ILE A 43 -14.14 0.23 -10.16
CA ILE A 43 -13.58 0.84 -8.95
C ILE A 43 -13.64 -0.17 -7.79
N ASP A 44 -14.82 -0.74 -7.53
CA ASP A 44 -15.03 -1.71 -6.45
C ASP A 44 -14.12 -2.94 -6.62
N ARG A 45 -13.96 -3.44 -7.85
CA ARG A 45 -13.04 -4.55 -8.14
C ARG A 45 -11.60 -4.21 -7.79
N GLN A 46 -11.11 -3.02 -8.13
CA GLN A 46 -9.74 -2.63 -7.80
C GLN A 46 -9.57 -2.38 -6.30
N MET A 47 -10.54 -1.74 -5.65
CA MET A 47 -10.53 -1.55 -4.20
C MET A 47 -10.58 -2.89 -3.44
N GLY A 48 -11.24 -3.90 -3.99
CA GLY A 48 -11.19 -5.28 -3.48
C GLY A 48 -9.77 -5.88 -3.53
N LYS A 49 -8.97 -5.56 -4.54
CA LYS A 49 -7.55 -5.98 -4.60
C LYS A 49 -6.71 -5.23 -3.58
N VAL A 50 -6.91 -3.93 -3.43
CA VAL A 50 -6.24 -3.12 -2.39
C VAL A 50 -6.49 -3.74 -1.01
N ASP A 51 -7.76 -4.03 -0.70
CA ASP A 51 -8.16 -4.67 0.55
C ASP A 51 -7.54 -6.06 0.74
N ALA A 52 -7.57 -6.91 -0.30
CA ALA A 52 -6.96 -8.24 -0.25
C ALA A 52 -5.45 -8.19 -0.02
N SER A 53 -4.74 -7.28 -0.69
CA SER A 53 -3.30 -7.09 -0.53
C SER A 53 -2.95 -6.57 0.86
N LEU A 54 -3.70 -5.59 1.39
CA LEU A 54 -3.51 -5.09 2.76
C LEU A 54 -3.75 -6.19 3.80
N LYS A 55 -4.77 -7.03 3.62
CA LYS A 55 -5.02 -8.20 4.47
C LYS A 55 -3.87 -9.21 4.40
N ALA A 56 -3.33 -9.48 3.21
CA ALA A 56 -2.20 -10.38 3.03
C ALA A 56 -0.93 -9.83 3.70
N MET A 57 -0.63 -8.54 3.52
CA MET A 57 0.48 -7.85 4.18
C MET A 57 0.33 -7.85 5.70
N ALA A 58 -0.84 -7.48 6.21
CA ALA A 58 -1.09 -7.46 7.66
C ALA A 58 -0.89 -8.85 8.26
N ARG A 59 -1.36 -9.90 7.59
CA ARG A 59 -1.13 -11.30 8.01
C ARG A 59 0.36 -11.69 7.93
N GLY A 60 1.04 -11.32 6.85
CA GLY A 60 2.46 -11.65 6.63
C GLY A 60 3.41 -10.94 7.61
N LEU A 61 3.08 -9.71 8.00
CA LEU A 61 3.80 -8.93 9.00
C LEU A 61 3.54 -9.51 10.39
N ALA A 62 2.29 -9.84 10.72
CA ALA A 62 1.88 -10.29 12.05
C ALA A 62 2.46 -9.34 13.13
N GLU A 63 3.26 -9.88 14.05
CA GLU A 63 3.94 -9.13 15.12
C GLU A 63 5.41 -8.81 14.81
N LYS A 64 5.88 -9.07 13.58
CA LYS A 64 7.28 -8.84 13.20
C LYS A 64 7.58 -7.32 13.15
N PRO A 65 8.80 -6.90 13.51
CA PRO A 65 9.19 -5.49 13.47
C PRO A 65 9.46 -4.96 12.06
N TYR A 66 9.61 -5.86 11.08
CA TYR A 66 9.86 -5.60 9.66
C TYR A 66 9.21 -6.71 8.81
N CYS A 67 8.95 -6.44 7.54
CA CYS A 67 8.27 -7.34 6.60
C CYS A 67 9.08 -8.62 6.33
N SER A 68 10.40 -8.53 6.25
CA SER A 68 11.30 -9.67 5.99
C SER A 68 12.50 -9.62 6.93
N GLY A 69 12.70 -10.66 7.74
CA GLY A 69 13.81 -10.72 8.70
C GLY A 69 13.64 -9.74 9.87
N ILE A 70 14.77 -9.27 10.43
CA ILE A 70 14.82 -8.42 11.63
C ILE A 70 15.36 -7.01 11.37
N HIS A 71 15.71 -6.71 10.12
CA HIS A 71 16.25 -5.41 9.70
C HIS A 71 15.41 -4.84 8.57
N LEU A 72 15.48 -3.51 8.40
CA LEU A 72 14.87 -2.84 7.26
C LEU A 72 15.39 -3.43 5.95
N SER A 73 14.48 -3.74 5.04
CA SER A 73 14.81 -4.22 3.70
C SER A 73 13.98 -3.53 2.61
N LEU A 74 14.18 -3.96 1.36
CA LEU A 74 13.32 -3.58 0.24
C LEU A 74 11.83 -3.80 0.55
N SER A 75 11.49 -4.89 1.23
CA SER A 75 10.11 -5.22 1.60
C SER A 75 9.43 -4.08 2.34
N ASP A 76 10.10 -3.54 3.36
CA ASP A 76 9.56 -2.45 4.19
C ASP A 76 9.48 -1.14 3.43
N ILE A 77 10.46 -0.86 2.56
CA ILE A 77 10.49 0.34 1.73
C ILE A 77 9.29 0.32 0.78
N SER A 78 9.09 -0.79 0.06
CA SER A 78 7.97 -0.94 -0.87
C SER A 78 6.62 -0.81 -0.17
N VAL A 79 6.44 -1.50 0.98
CA VAL A 79 5.22 -1.39 1.79
C VAL A 79 5.02 0.04 2.28
N GLY A 80 6.07 0.69 2.78
CA GLY A 80 6.00 2.06 3.29
C GLY A 80 5.58 3.08 2.23
N CYS A 81 6.10 2.94 1.01
CA CYS A 81 5.70 3.76 -0.14
C CYS A 81 4.24 3.54 -0.52
N ALA A 82 3.79 2.28 -0.61
CA ALA A 82 2.40 1.96 -0.96
C ALA A 82 1.39 2.50 0.08
N LEU A 83 1.69 2.32 1.37
CA LEU A 83 0.85 2.82 2.46
C LEU A 83 0.83 4.36 2.53
N GLY A 84 2.00 5.00 2.36
CA GLY A 84 2.08 6.46 2.30
C GLY A 84 1.31 7.04 1.10
N TRP A 85 1.33 6.33 -0.03
CA TRP A 85 0.53 6.71 -1.20
C TRP A 85 -0.97 6.56 -0.96
N LEU A 86 -1.41 5.50 -0.26
CA LEU A 86 -2.80 5.36 0.17
C LEU A 86 -3.23 6.48 1.12
N ASP A 87 -2.42 6.82 2.13
CA ASP A 87 -2.69 7.95 3.03
C ASP A 87 -2.88 9.26 2.24
N PHE A 88 -2.07 9.48 1.20
CA PHE A 88 -2.14 10.70 0.38
C PHE A 88 -3.31 10.72 -0.60
N ARG A 89 -3.62 9.59 -1.25
CA ARG A 89 -4.60 9.53 -2.35
C ARG A 89 -5.99 9.05 -1.94
N PHE A 90 -6.10 8.39 -0.81
CA PHE A 90 -7.34 7.83 -0.26
C PHE A 90 -7.47 8.16 1.25
N PRO A 91 -7.57 9.44 1.63
CA PRO A 91 -7.65 9.84 3.04
C PRO A 91 -8.88 9.26 3.76
N ASP A 92 -9.96 9.01 3.02
CA ASP A 92 -11.20 8.43 3.56
C ASP A 92 -11.15 6.90 3.72
N LEU A 93 -10.09 6.23 3.26
CA LEU A 93 -9.92 4.78 3.41
C LEU A 93 -9.36 4.48 4.82
N PRO A 94 -10.12 3.85 5.74
CA PRO A 94 -9.68 3.65 7.12
C PRO A 94 -8.73 2.45 7.27
N TRP A 95 -7.72 2.34 6.40
CA TRP A 95 -6.80 1.19 6.38
C TRP A 95 -5.99 1.07 7.66
N ARG A 96 -5.59 2.20 8.26
CA ARG A 96 -4.83 2.24 9.53
C ARG A 96 -5.63 1.61 10.69
N ILE A 97 -6.94 1.87 10.73
CA ILE A 97 -7.84 1.29 11.75
C ILE A 97 -8.00 -0.21 11.53
N ARG A 98 -8.14 -0.64 10.27
CA ARG A 98 -8.35 -2.06 9.91
C ARG A 98 -7.08 -2.90 10.06
N HIS A 99 -5.90 -2.30 9.93
CA HIS A 99 -4.60 -2.97 9.96
C HIS A 99 -3.61 -2.24 10.88
N PRO A 100 -3.82 -2.29 12.21
CA PRO A 100 -3.02 -1.53 13.18
C PRO A 100 -1.53 -1.92 13.20
N ASN A 101 -1.20 -3.15 12.84
CA ASN A 101 0.20 -3.58 12.73
C ASN A 101 0.92 -2.94 11.53
N LEU A 102 0.24 -2.78 10.39
CA LEU A 102 0.75 -2.02 9.25
C LEU A 102 0.86 -0.53 9.61
N ALA A 103 -0.10 0.02 10.35
CA ALA A 103 -0.03 1.40 10.82
C ALA A 103 1.21 1.63 11.72
N LYS A 104 1.46 0.72 12.66
CA LYS A 104 2.66 0.74 13.52
C LYS A 104 3.97 0.67 12.71
N LEU A 105 4.02 -0.18 11.69
CA LEU A 105 5.17 -0.24 10.77
C LEU A 105 5.32 1.10 10.03
N GLN A 106 4.23 1.64 9.50
CA GLN A 106 4.26 2.92 8.77
C GLN A 106 4.76 4.06 9.65
N ASP A 107 4.25 4.18 10.87
CA ASP A 107 4.66 5.24 11.80
C ASP A 107 6.15 5.14 12.15
N LYS A 108 6.67 3.92 12.31
CA LYS A 108 8.11 3.67 12.49
C LYS A 108 8.92 4.07 11.25
N LEU A 109 8.46 3.75 10.04
CA LEU A 109 9.16 4.10 8.80
C LEU A 109 9.18 5.61 8.57
N MET A 110 8.07 6.30 8.87
CA MET A 110 7.91 7.75 8.69
C MET A 110 8.78 8.61 9.63
N GLN A 111 9.43 8.00 10.63
CA GLN A 111 10.43 8.66 11.47
C GLN A 111 11.84 8.69 10.83
N ARG A 112 12.07 7.93 9.75
CA ARG A 112 13.38 7.89 9.09
C ARG A 112 13.56 9.11 8.18
N GLN A 113 14.74 9.72 8.21
CA GLN A 113 15.06 10.87 7.36
C GLN A 113 14.79 10.60 5.87
N SER A 114 15.15 9.41 5.38
CA SER A 114 14.89 9.01 3.99
C SER A 114 13.41 9.01 3.62
N PHE A 115 12.49 8.71 4.54
CA PHE A 115 11.05 8.79 4.30
C PHE A 115 10.51 10.21 4.48
N ILE A 116 11.08 10.98 5.42
CA ILE A 116 10.71 12.38 5.66
C ILE A 116 11.01 13.23 4.42
N ASP A 117 12.18 13.05 3.83
CA ASP A 117 12.65 13.85 2.70
C ASP A 117 11.93 13.51 1.38
N THR A 118 11.28 12.35 1.31
CA THR A 118 10.62 11.84 0.09
C THR A 118 9.11 11.71 0.23
N LYS A 119 8.49 12.46 1.16
CA LYS A 119 7.03 12.46 1.27
C LYS A 119 6.40 12.97 -0.04
N PRO A 120 5.27 12.40 -0.48
CA PRO A 120 4.52 12.94 -1.61
C PRO A 120 4.14 14.41 -1.37
N VAL A 121 4.26 15.22 -2.42
CA VAL A 121 3.86 16.64 -2.47
C VAL A 121 2.61 16.84 -3.32
#